data_AF-A0A2H9LF66-F1
#
_entry.id   AF-A0A2H9LF66-F1
#
_cell.length_a   1.000
_cell.length_b   1.000
_cell.length_c   1.000
_cell.angle_alpha   90.00
_cell.angle_beta   90.00
_cell.angle_gamma   90.00
#
_symmetry.space_group_name_H-M   'P 1'
#
loop_
_entity.id
_entity.type
_entity.pdbx_description
1 polymer ?
#
loop_
_entity_poly.entity_id
_entity_poly.type
_entity_poly.pdbx_seq_one_letter_code
_entity_poly.pdbx_strand_id
1 'polypeptide(L)'
;MPEDINEKENRYKFLLSKIDGEIGKFKIKQTTLDQKMQDIKDSTKIATHDAIPISLNAKNQENVYELVKAHILELENLKNYLNIELEKIAKQKKLQQTLQQKFKDNIKVEQNQLGSFKISYTDQDVEDITEDTLVSKKQINSLKENVFGKK
;
A
#
# COMPACT_ATOMS: atom_id res chain seq x y z
N MET A 1 15.03 -11.70 2.83
CA MET A 1 14.94 -10.82 4.00
C MET A 1 13.66 -10.00 3.88
N PRO A 2 12.91 -9.75 4.96
CA PRO A 2 11.80 -8.79 4.91
C PRO A 2 12.32 -7.44 4.44
N GLU A 3 11.67 -6.82 3.45
CA GLU A 3 12.01 -5.46 2.96
C GLU A 3 11.80 -4.46 4.12
N ASP A 4 12.80 -3.62 4.42
CA ASP A 4 12.70 -2.62 5.48
C ASP A 4 11.54 -1.66 5.17
N ILE A 5 10.69 -1.37 6.16
CA ILE A 5 9.51 -0.50 5.99
C ILE A 5 9.90 0.90 5.48
N ASN A 6 11.10 1.38 5.81
CA ASN A 6 11.67 2.64 5.32
C ASN A 6 12.12 2.52 3.86
N GLU A 7 12.74 1.41 3.48
CA GLU A 7 13.12 1.15 2.08
C GLU A 7 11.87 1.09 1.19
N LYS A 8 10.85 0.37 1.64
CA LYS A 8 9.56 0.28 0.96
C LYS A 8 8.88 1.64 0.82
N GLU A 9 8.86 2.45 1.88
CA GLU A 9 8.32 3.81 1.84
C GLU A 9 9.07 4.68 0.82
N ASN A 10 10.40 4.68 0.85
CA ASN A 10 11.24 5.46 -0.06
C ASN A 10 11.03 5.04 -1.52
N ARG A 11 10.94 3.74 -1.77
CA ARG A 11 10.62 3.18 -3.09
C ARG A 11 9.27 3.66 -3.59
N TYR A 12 8.23 3.61 -2.76
CA TYR A 12 6.90 4.07 -3.15
C TYR A 12 6.84 5.58 -3.38
N LYS A 13 7.50 6.40 -2.56
CA LYS A 13 7.62 7.85 -2.80
C LYS A 13 8.34 8.16 -4.11
N PHE A 14 9.42 7.43 -4.42
CA PHE A 14 10.12 7.57 -5.69
C PHE A 14 9.23 7.22 -6.89
N LEU A 15 8.52 6.09 -6.83
CA LEU A 15 7.58 5.68 -7.88
C LEU A 15 6.45 6.71 -8.06
N LEU A 16 5.91 7.24 -6.96
CA LEU A 16 4.87 8.27 -6.99
C LEU A 16 5.35 9.52 -7.74
N SER A 17 6.58 9.99 -7.45
CA SER A 17 7.18 11.12 -8.16
C SER A 17 7.34 10.87 -9.67
N LYS A 18 7.71 9.64 -10.06
CA LYS A 18 7.78 9.26 -11.48
C LYS A 18 6.41 9.28 -12.15
N ILE A 19 5.40 8.74 -11.49
CA ILE A 19 4.02 8.74 -12.01
C ILE A 19 3.48 10.16 -12.14
N ASP A 20 3.71 11.03 -11.15
CA ASP A 20 3.30 12.44 -11.23
C ASP A 20 3.95 13.15 -12.43
N GLY A 21 5.22 12.88 -12.69
CA GLY A 21 5.92 13.38 -13.87
C GLY A 21 5.32 12.90 -15.18
N GLU A 22 4.99 11.61 -15.29
CA GLU A 22 4.35 11.05 -16.49
C GLU A 22 2.92 11.58 -16.68
N ILE A 23 2.10 11.65 -15.63
CA ILE A 23 0.76 12.26 -15.68
C ILE A 23 0.85 13.69 -16.20
N GLY A 24 1.81 14.49 -15.69
CA GLY A 24 2.02 15.86 -16.17
C GLY A 24 2.31 15.93 -17.67
N LYS A 25 3.21 15.07 -18.17
CA LYS A 25 3.53 14.99 -19.61
C LYS A 25 2.31 14.61 -20.45
N PHE A 26 1.52 13.64 -20.01
CA PHE A 26 0.34 13.20 -20.76
C PHE A 26 -0.81 14.20 -20.68
N LYS A 27 -0.98 14.95 -19.59
CA LYS A 27 -1.95 16.05 -19.50
C LYS A 27 -1.64 17.16 -20.50
N ILE A 28 -0.37 17.51 -20.69
CA ILE A 28 0.04 18.47 -21.75
C ILE A 28 -0.35 17.96 -23.14
N LYS A 29 -0.07 16.68 -23.44
CA LYS A 29 -0.47 16.06 -24.71
C LYS A 29 -1.99 16.05 -24.89
N GLN A 30 -2.73 15.74 -23.82
CA GLN A 30 -4.19 15.78 -23.82
C GLN A 30 -4.71 17.18 -24.16
N THR A 31 -4.14 18.24 -23.57
CA THR A 31 -4.51 19.62 -23.90
C THR A 31 -4.29 19.94 -25.38
N THR A 32 -3.20 19.47 -25.99
CA THR A 32 -2.98 19.63 -27.43
C THR A 32 -4.04 18.91 -28.26
N LEU A 33 -4.47 17.71 -27.84
CA LEU A 33 -5.53 16.98 -28.52
C LEU A 33 -6.91 17.62 -28.30
N ASP A 34 -7.18 18.17 -27.11
CA ASP A 34 -8.39 18.93 -26.82
C ASP A 34 -8.51 20.16 -27.73
N GLN A 35 -7.42 20.90 -27.89
CA GLN A 35 -7.36 22.05 -28.81
C GLN A 35 -7.67 21.62 -30.25
N LYS A 36 -7.00 20.58 -30.77
CA LYS A 36 -7.27 20.06 -32.11
C LYS A 36 -8.71 19.60 -32.28
N MET A 37 -9.26 18.91 -31.29
CA MET A 37 -10.65 18.46 -31.28
C MET A 37 -11.61 19.66 -31.32
N GLN A 38 -11.31 20.71 -30.55
CA GLN A 38 -12.10 21.92 -30.49
C GLN A 38 -12.05 22.71 -31.81
N ASP A 39 -10.87 22.86 -32.42
CA ASP A 39 -10.70 23.53 -33.72
C ASP A 39 -11.56 22.86 -34.82
N ILE A 40 -11.59 21.53 -34.83
CA ILE A 40 -12.43 20.76 -35.77
C ILE A 40 -13.91 20.98 -35.43
N LYS A 41 -14.30 20.89 -34.16
CA LYS A 41 -15.69 21.14 -33.73
C LYS A 41 -16.17 22.51 -34.17
N ASP A 42 -15.39 23.55 -33.95
CA ASP A 42 -15.76 24.92 -34.30
C ASP A 42 -15.86 25.11 -35.81
N SER A 43 -14.98 24.45 -36.59
CA SER A 43 -15.07 24.43 -38.05
C SER A 43 -16.32 23.69 -38.57
N THR A 44 -16.69 22.57 -37.93
CA THR A 44 -17.87 21.78 -38.34
C THR A 44 -19.20 22.44 -38.00
N LYS A 45 -19.28 23.18 -36.89
CA LYS A 45 -20.48 23.96 -36.52
C LYS A 45 -20.84 25.05 -37.53
N ILE A 46 -19.86 25.54 -38.29
CA ILE A 46 -20.10 26.50 -39.37
C ILE A 46 -20.80 25.82 -40.56
N ALA A 47 -20.55 24.52 -40.77
CA ALA A 47 -21.02 23.78 -41.93
C ALA A 47 -22.34 23.02 -41.71
N THR A 48 -22.63 22.55 -40.49
CA THR A 48 -23.81 21.72 -40.19
C THR A 48 -24.39 22.01 -38.81
N HIS A 49 -25.71 21.88 -38.64
CA HIS A 49 -26.37 22.00 -37.33
C HIS A 49 -26.30 20.71 -36.50
N ASP A 50 -25.92 19.58 -37.10
CA ASP A 50 -25.80 18.29 -36.43
C ASP A 50 -24.43 18.10 -35.77
N ALA A 51 -24.41 17.39 -34.63
CA ALA A 51 -23.18 17.01 -33.95
C ALA A 51 -22.48 15.88 -34.71
N ILE A 52 -21.38 16.21 -35.40
CA ILE A 52 -20.58 15.23 -36.13
C ILE A 52 -19.60 14.52 -35.16
N PRO A 53 -19.55 13.18 -35.13
CA PRO A 53 -18.53 12.46 -34.35
C PRO A 53 -17.14 12.70 -34.95
N ILE A 54 -16.19 13.14 -34.13
CA ILE A 54 -14.81 13.43 -34.53
C ILE A 54 -13.88 12.42 -33.87
N SER A 55 -13.01 11.80 -34.67
CA SER A 55 -11.96 10.89 -34.19
C SER A 55 -10.59 11.41 -34.63
N LEU A 56 -9.65 11.50 -33.70
CA LEU A 56 -8.27 11.90 -33.97
C LEU A 56 -7.42 10.64 -34.19
N ASN A 57 -7.13 10.34 -35.46
CA ASN A 57 -6.40 9.13 -35.83
C ASN A 57 -4.91 9.42 -36.13
N ALA A 58 -4.05 8.44 -35.87
CA ALA A 58 -2.68 8.38 -36.37
C ALA A 58 -2.56 7.21 -37.37
N LYS A 59 -1.43 7.14 -38.10
CA LYS A 59 -1.22 6.16 -39.20
C LYS A 59 -1.66 4.73 -38.87
N ASN A 60 -1.42 4.27 -37.64
CA ASN A 60 -1.72 2.90 -37.19
C ASN A 60 -2.55 2.86 -35.90
N GLN A 61 -3.24 3.94 -35.55
CA GLN A 61 -3.97 4.02 -34.29
C GLN A 61 -5.23 4.86 -34.47
N GLU A 62 -6.38 4.23 -34.22
CA GLU A 62 -7.64 4.93 -34.14
C GLU A 62 -7.78 5.63 -32.78
N ASN A 63 -8.40 6.81 -32.82
CA ASN A 63 -8.81 7.59 -31.66
C ASN A 63 -7.71 7.74 -30.58
N VAL A 64 -6.62 8.39 -30.96
CA VAL A 64 -5.47 8.73 -30.09
C VAL A 64 -5.91 9.53 -28.87
N TYR A 65 -7.02 10.27 -28.98
CA TYR A 65 -7.59 11.03 -27.87
C TYR A 65 -8.06 10.13 -26.72
N GLU A 66 -8.86 9.11 -27.03
CA GLU A 66 -9.31 8.15 -26.02
C GLU A 66 -8.16 7.28 -25.51
N LEU A 67 -7.17 6.95 -26.35
CA LEU A 67 -5.95 6.26 -25.92
C LEU A 67 -5.20 7.05 -24.84
N VAL A 68 -4.99 8.36 -25.04
CA VAL A 68 -4.30 9.22 -24.07
C VAL A 68 -5.12 9.34 -22.78
N LYS A 69 -6.44 9.48 -22.86
CA LYS A 69 -7.32 9.50 -21.68
C LYS A 69 -7.23 8.22 -20.87
N ALA A 70 -7.33 7.06 -21.53
CA ALA A 70 -7.24 5.76 -20.88
C ALA A 70 -5.88 5.61 -20.17
N HIS A 71 -4.78 6.02 -20.81
CA HIS A 71 -3.47 5.94 -20.20
C HIS A 71 -3.31 6.87 -18.98
N ILE A 72 -3.86 8.08 -19.02
CA ILE A 72 -3.88 8.98 -17.85
C ILE A 72 -4.64 8.32 -16.69
N LEU A 73 -5.79 7.69 -16.98
CA LEU A 73 -6.57 6.98 -15.96
C LEU A 73 -5.81 5.82 -15.33
N GLU A 74 -5.07 5.03 -16.12
CA GLU A 74 -4.19 3.97 -15.61
C GLU A 74 -3.11 4.52 -14.67
N LEU A 75 -2.47 5.63 -15.04
CA LEU A 75 -1.47 6.29 -14.20
C LEU A 75 -2.09 6.84 -12.90
N GLU A 76 -3.29 7.42 -12.96
CA GLU A 76 -4.00 7.92 -11.77
C GLU A 76 -4.43 6.76 -10.85
N ASN A 77 -4.86 5.62 -11.39
CA ASN A 77 -5.14 4.41 -10.63
C ASN A 77 -3.89 3.88 -9.91
N LEU A 78 -2.75 3.84 -10.61
CA LEU A 78 -1.48 3.42 -10.02
C LEU A 78 -1.01 4.38 -8.93
N LYS A 79 -1.17 5.70 -9.14
CA LYS A 79 -0.91 6.72 -8.13
C LYS A 79 -1.76 6.50 -6.88
N ASN A 80 -3.06 6.25 -7.05
CA ASN A 80 -3.97 5.99 -5.94
C ASN A 80 -3.56 4.74 -5.15
N TYR A 81 -3.22 3.65 -5.85
CA TYR A 81 -2.71 2.44 -5.20
C TYR A 81 -1.47 2.72 -4.33
N LEU A 82 -0.48 3.45 -4.86
CA LEU A 82 0.72 3.80 -4.10
C LEU A 82 0.41 4.68 -2.88
N ASN A 83 -0.53 5.61 -3.00
CA ASN A 83 -0.96 6.44 -1.86
C ASN A 83 -1.59 5.60 -0.75
N ILE A 84 -2.46 4.65 -1.09
CA ILE A 84 -3.07 3.72 -0.13
C ILE A 84 -1.99 2.90 0.59
N GLU A 85 -1.00 2.41 -0.16
CA GLU A 85 0.10 1.65 0.41
C GLU A 85 1.00 2.50 1.34
N LEU A 86 1.28 3.75 0.97
CA LEU A 86 2.00 4.71 1.82
C LEU A 86 1.22 5.03 3.10
N GLU A 87 -0.11 5.15 3.02
CA GLU A 87 -0.96 5.36 4.20
C GLU A 87 -0.91 4.16 5.15
N LYS A 88 -0.91 2.92 4.63
CA LYS A 88 -0.72 1.71 5.43
C LYS A 88 0.63 1.74 6.15
N ILE A 89 1.70 2.12 5.45
CA ILE A 89 3.03 2.25 6.04
C ILE A 89 3.03 3.30 7.17
N ALA A 90 2.40 4.46 6.96
CA ALA A 90 2.32 5.50 7.98
C ALA A 90 1.58 5.01 9.24
N LYS A 91 0.46 4.30 9.07
CA LYS A 91 -0.29 3.67 10.18
C LYS A 91 0.56 2.64 10.93
N GLN A 92 1.33 1.83 10.21
CA GLN A 92 2.24 0.84 10.81
C GLN A 92 3.35 1.51 11.63
N LYS A 93 4.00 2.54 11.10
CA LYS A 93 5.01 3.32 11.83
C LYS A 93 4.43 3.97 13.08
N LYS A 94 3.23 4.55 12.98
CA LYS A 94 2.54 5.13 14.15
C LYS A 94 2.24 4.07 15.20
N LEU A 95 1.80 2.88 14.81
CA LEU A 95 1.57 1.77 15.74
C LEU A 95 2.87 1.36 16.46
N GLN A 96 3.96 1.16 15.71
CA GLN A 96 5.27 0.84 16.27
C GLN A 96 5.72 1.91 17.29
N GLN A 97 5.63 3.19 16.93
CA GLN A 97 5.95 4.30 17.83
C GLN A 97 5.07 4.31 19.09
N THR A 98 3.77 4.09 18.95
CA THR A 98 2.82 4.07 20.07
C THR A 98 3.14 2.94 21.04
N LEU A 99 3.42 1.74 20.52
CA LEU A 99 3.79 0.57 21.31
C LEU A 99 5.12 0.81 22.03
N GLN A 100 6.15 1.28 21.32
CA GLN A 100 7.45 1.57 21.89
C GLN A 100 7.38 2.66 22.98
N GLN A 101 6.55 3.69 22.80
CA GLN A 101 6.36 4.73 23.82
C GLN A 101 5.67 4.20 25.08
N LYS A 102 4.64 3.36 24.91
CA LYS A 102 3.84 2.86 26.02
C LYS A 102 4.56 1.79 26.84
N PHE A 103 5.26 0.87 26.18
CA PHE A 103 5.84 -0.31 26.81
C PHE A 103 7.37 -0.30 26.83
N LYS A 104 8.02 0.68 26.19
CA LYS A 104 9.48 0.88 26.21
C LYS A 104 10.23 -0.40 25.80
N ASP A 105 11.13 -0.87 26.65
CA ASP A 105 11.98 -2.03 26.39
C ASP A 105 11.25 -3.36 26.59
N ASN A 106 10.06 -3.34 27.19
CA ASN A 106 9.22 -4.52 27.42
C ASN A 106 8.49 -4.98 26.16
N ILE A 107 8.59 -4.24 25.03
CA ILE A 107 7.95 -4.62 23.77
C ILE A 107 8.96 -4.70 22.64
N LYS A 108 8.84 -5.77 21.85
CA LYS A 108 9.56 -5.95 20.60
C LYS A 108 8.56 -6.12 19.47
N VAL A 109 8.59 -5.23 18.50
CA VAL A 109 7.75 -5.30 17.30
C VAL A 109 8.62 -5.75 16.13
N GLU A 110 8.44 -6.98 15.67
CA GLU A 110 9.16 -7.55 14.53
C GLU A 110 8.22 -7.68 13.33
N GLN A 111 8.73 -7.39 12.14
CA GLN A 111 8.00 -7.61 10.89
C GLN A 111 8.43 -8.95 10.30
N ASN A 112 7.49 -9.86 10.05
CA ASN A 112 7.81 -11.13 9.42
C ASN A 112 7.86 -11.01 7.89
N GLN A 113 8.38 -12.06 7.24
CA GLN A 113 8.59 -12.11 5.79
C GLN A 113 7.28 -11.99 4.97
N LEU A 114 6.13 -12.25 5.59
CA LEU A 114 4.81 -12.14 4.97
C LEU A 114 4.19 -10.75 5.17
N GLY A 115 4.93 -9.79 5.75
CA GLY A 115 4.46 -8.43 6.01
C GLY A 115 3.52 -8.31 7.22
N SER A 116 3.35 -9.38 8.00
CA SER A 116 2.60 -9.35 9.26
C SER A 116 3.50 -9.07 10.45
N PHE A 117 2.93 -8.48 11.51
CA PHE A 117 3.68 -8.08 12.70
C PHE A 117 3.65 -9.19 13.73
N LYS A 118 4.81 -9.49 14.30
CA LYS A 118 4.95 -10.25 15.53
C LYS A 118 5.27 -9.26 16.65
N ILE A 119 4.35 -9.14 17.60
CA ILE A 119 4.54 -8.34 18.80
C ILE A 119 4.93 -9.31 19.91
N SER A 120 6.07 -9.08 20.55
CA SER A 120 6.52 -9.82 21.73
C SER A 120 6.54 -8.84 22.91
N TYR A 121 5.92 -9.24 24.01
CA TYR A 121 5.90 -8.47 25.25
C TYR A 121 6.55 -9.29 26.36
N THR A 122 7.43 -8.67 27.13
CA THR A 122 8.18 -9.27 28.23
C THR A 122 8.27 -8.27 29.37
N ASP A 123 7.72 -8.61 30.52
CA ASP A 123 7.90 -7.88 31.77
C ASP A 123 8.04 -8.86 32.94
N GLN A 124 8.37 -8.33 34.12
CA GLN A 124 8.59 -9.13 35.31
C GLN A 124 7.33 -9.92 35.70
N ASP A 125 6.15 -9.30 35.62
CA ASP A 125 4.89 -9.95 36.01
C ASP A 125 4.59 -11.17 35.11
N VAL A 126 4.82 -11.06 33.80
CA VAL A 126 4.65 -12.19 32.86
C VAL A 126 5.69 -13.28 33.11
N GLU A 127 6.92 -12.90 33.47
CA GLU A 127 7.98 -13.86 33.84
C GLU A 127 7.61 -14.62 35.12
N ASP A 128 7.19 -13.92 36.17
CA ASP A 128 6.79 -14.49 37.46
C ASP A 128 5.60 -15.45 37.29
N ILE A 129 4.56 -15.05 36.56
CA ILE A 129 3.41 -15.91 36.25
C ILE A 129 3.84 -17.17 35.47
N THR A 130 4.81 -17.03 34.57
CA THR A 130 5.33 -18.15 33.79
C THR A 130 6.08 -19.13 34.69
N GLU A 131 6.91 -18.63 35.60
CA GLU A 131 7.63 -19.46 36.57
C GLU A 131 6.66 -20.21 37.49
N ASP A 132 5.69 -19.52 38.10
CA ASP A 132 4.66 -20.12 38.95
C ASP A 132 3.87 -21.22 38.23
N THR A 133 3.51 -20.96 36.98
CA THR A 133 2.80 -21.94 36.14
C THR A 133 3.66 -23.17 35.86
N LEU A 134 4.96 -22.97 35.60
CA LEU A 134 5.90 -24.08 35.36
C LEU A 134 6.12 -24.91 36.62
N VAL A 135 6.25 -24.28 37.79
CA VAL A 135 6.35 -24.95 39.09
C VAL A 135 5.08 -25.78 39.37
N SER A 136 3.91 -25.17 39.19
CA SER A 136 2.62 -25.86 39.37
C SER A 136 2.47 -27.05 38.42
N LYS A 137 2.82 -26.90 37.14
CA LYS A 137 2.81 -28.01 36.18
C LYS A 137 3.73 -29.17 36.59
N LYS A 138 4.93 -28.88 37.10
CA LYS A 138 5.85 -29.90 37.62
C LYS A 138 5.23 -30.65 38.80
N GLN A 139 4.65 -29.92 39.76
CA GLN A 139 3.97 -30.52 40.92
C GLN A 139 2.80 -31.43 40.50
N ILE A 140 1.96 -30.99 39.56
CA ILE A 140 0.85 -31.80 39.03
C ILE A 140 1.37 -33.08 38.38
N ASN A 141 2.46 -33.00 37.61
CA ASN A 141 3.06 -34.17 36.97
C ASN A 141 3.61 -35.16 38.01
N SER A 142 4.34 -34.69 39.03
CA SER A 142 4.80 -35.54 40.14
C SER A 142 3.64 -36.22 40.87
N LEU A 143 2.53 -35.52 41.10
CA LEU A 143 1.33 -36.11 41.72
C LEU A 143 0.70 -37.18 40.84
N LYS A 144 0.58 -36.94 39.53
CA LYS A 144 0.07 -37.94 38.57
C LYS A 144 0.96 -39.18 38.54
N GLU A 145 2.27 -39.03 38.54
CA GLU A 145 3.20 -40.15 38.58
C GLU A 145 3.07 -40.95 39.89
N ASN A 146 2.90 -40.29 41.03
CA ASN A 146 2.71 -40.98 42.30
C ASN A 146 1.36 -41.72 42.41
N VAL A 147 0.30 -41.19 41.79
CA VAL A 147 -1.06 -41.77 41.84
C VAL A 147 -1.28 -42.82 40.76
N PHE A 148 -0.76 -42.61 39.54
CA PHE A 148 -0.99 -43.48 38.38
C PHE A 148 0.23 -44.30 37.95
N GLY A 149 1.42 -44.00 38.48
CA GLY A 149 2.69 -44.68 38.15
C GLY A 149 3.06 -45.84 39.08
N LYS A 150 2.26 -46.15 40.11
CA LYS A 150 2.39 -47.42 40.84
C LYS A 150 1.73 -48.55 40.04
N LYS A 151 2.51 -49.21 39.19
CA LYS A 151 2.30 -50.60 38.79
C LYS A 151 3.28 -51.48 39.56
#